data_AF-A0A1F8M993-F1
#
_entry.id   AF-A0A1F8M993-F1
#
_cell.length_a   1.000
_cell.length_b   1.000
_cell.length_c   1.000
_cell.angle_alpha   90.00
_cell.angle_beta   90.00
_cell.angle_gamma   90.00
#
_symmetry.space_group_name_H-M   'P 1'
#
loop_
_entity.id
_entity.type
_entity.pdbx_description
1 polymer ?
#
loop_
_entity_poly.entity_id
_entity_poly.type
_entity_poly.pdbx_seq_one_letter_code
_entity_poly.pdbx_strand_id
1 'polypeptide(L)' 'MNRGCVSAGEIKCDKCQRPIEPGERYLVMEEKEGEKSRFCVECCLIKGYAAHVKEKGEKVLTFFPSGTDSGSE' A
#
# COMPACT_ATOMS: atom_id res chain seq x y z
N MET A 1 7.48 0.56 -9.81
CA MET A 1 6.06 0.18 -9.96
C MET A 1 5.45 -0.10 -8.59
N ASN A 2 4.19 0.26 -8.36
CA ASN A 2 3.48 -0.05 -7.11
C ASN A 2 2.65 -1.31 -7.31
N ARG A 3 2.75 -2.28 -6.39
CA ARG A 3 2.06 -3.57 -6.47
C ARG A 3 1.36 -3.90 -5.17
N GLY A 4 0.04 -4.10 -5.22
CA GLY A 4 -0.70 -4.68 -4.11
C GLY A 4 -0.40 -6.18 -3.99
N CYS A 5 -0.14 -6.65 -2.78
CA CYS A 5 0.19 -8.04 -2.48
C CYS A 5 -0.60 -8.54 -1.28
N VAL A 6 -0.69 -9.87 -1.15
CA VAL A 6 -1.24 -10.56 0.03
C VAL A 6 -0.10 -11.34 0.66
N SER A 7 0.09 -11.20 1.97
CA SER A 7 1.18 -11.89 2.68
C SER A 7 0.94 -13.39 2.73
N ALA A 8 1.97 -14.17 2.37
CA ALA A 8 1.98 -15.62 2.48
C ALA A 8 2.86 -16.13 3.64
N GLY A 9 3.49 -15.24 4.42
CA GLY A 9 4.46 -15.60 5.43
C GLY A 9 5.00 -14.40 6.21
N GLU A 10 6.23 -14.49 6.72
CA GLU A 10 6.85 -13.47 7.59
C GLU A 10 7.31 -12.24 6.80
N ILE A 11 6.38 -11.35 6.47
CA ILE A 11 6.67 -10.04 5.89
C ILE A 11 6.61 -8.99 7.00
N LYS A 12 7.49 -8.00 6.97
CA LYS A 12 7.43 -6.83 7.87
C LYS A 12 7.15 -5.56 7.08
N CYS A 13 6.42 -4.64 7.69
CA CYS A 13 6.30 -3.30 7.14
C CYS A 13 7.59 -2.52 7.40
N ASP A 14 8.21 -1.98 6.36
CA ASP A 14 9.48 -1.27 6.49
C ASP A 14 9.33 0.06 7.24
N LYS A 15 8.11 0.61 7.33
CA LYS A 15 7.83 1.87 8.05
C LYS A 15 7.61 1.68 9.55
N CYS A 16 6.68 0.81 9.95
CA CYS A 16 6.32 0.63 11.36
C CYS A 16 6.93 -0.63 11.99
N GLN A 17 7.63 -1.45 11.20
CA GLN A 17 8.28 -2.70 11.61
C GLN A 17 7.35 -3.77 12.17
N ARG A 18 6.03 -3.54 12.17
CA ARG A 18 5.02 -4.56 12.50
C ARG A 18 5.10 -5.71 11.49
N PRO A 19 5.02 -6.97 11.96
CA PRO A 19 4.78 -8.10 11.05
C PRO A 19 3.45 -7.92 10.32
N ILE A 20 3.41 -8.29 9.04
CA ILE A 20 2.23 -8.34 8.20
C ILE A 20 1.79 -9.80 8.17
N GLU A 21 0.68 -10.07 8.85
CA GLU A 21 0.22 -11.43 9.12
C GLU A 21 -0.19 -12.15 7.81
N PRO A 22 -0.13 -13.49 7.77
CA PRO A 22 -0.61 -14.24 6.61
C PRO A 22 -2.06 -13.87 6.25
N GLY A 23 -2.30 -13.58 4.97
CA GLY A 23 -3.59 -13.10 4.48
C GLY A 23 -3.80 -11.58 4.56
N GLU A 24 -2.96 -10.83 5.28
CA GLU A 24 -3.01 -9.37 5.25
C GLU A 24 -2.52 -8.82 3.92
N ARG A 25 -3.17 -7.74 3.46
CA ARG A 25 -2.74 -7.00 2.27
C ARG A 25 -1.60 -6.04 2.62
N TYR A 26 -0.75 -5.77 1.64
CA TYR A 26 0.32 -4.78 1.74
C TYR A 26 0.72 -4.24 0.37
N LEU A 27 1.43 -3.12 0.35
CA LEU A 27 1.94 -2.49 -0.87
C LEU A 27 3.44 -2.74 -0.97
N VAL A 28 3.89 -3.17 -2.15
CA VAL A 28 5.30 -3.12 -2.54
C VAL A 28 5.48 -1.93 -3.47
N MET A 29 6.38 -1.02 -3.12
CA MET A 29 6.83 0.06 -3.99
C MET A 29 8.26 -0.24 -4.44
N GLU A 30 8.49 -0.28 -5.74
CA GLU A 30 9.85 -0.28 -6.28
C GLU A 30 10.37 1.17 -6.32
N GLU A 31 11.49 1.39 -5.64
CA GLU A 31 12.21 2.65 -5.60
C GLU A 31 13.17 2.76 -6.79
N LYS A 32 13.87 3.90 -6.87
CA LYS A 32 14.96 4.07 -7.85
C LYS A 32 16.05 3.03 -7.53
N GLU A 33 16.72 2.53 -8.56
CA GLU A 33 17.79 1.52 -8.43
C GLU A 33 17.33 0.10 -8.06
N GLY A 34 16.02 -0.18 -8.08
CA GLY A 34 15.49 -1.54 -7.94
C GLY A 34 15.28 -2.01 -6.50
N GLU A 35 15.52 -1.13 -5.52
CA GLU A 35 15.13 -1.36 -4.13
C GLU A 35 13.61 -1.46 -3.99
N LYS A 36 13.15 -2.22 -2.99
CA LYS A 36 11.73 -2.48 -2.76
C LYS A 36 11.36 -2.19 -1.32
N SER A 37 10.39 -1.30 -1.14
CA SER A 37 9.82 -0.97 0.16
C SER A 37 8.42 -1.57 0.31
N ARG A 38 8.14 -2.09 1.50
CA ARG A 38 6.93 -2.84 1.86
C ARG A 38 6.16 -2.08 2.92
N PHE A 39 4.90 -1.77 2.63
CA PHE A 39 4.05 -0.99 3.54
C PHE A 39 2.76 -1.75 3.86
N CYS A 40 2.46 -1.91 5.15
CA CYS A 40 1.15 -2.41 5.56
C CYS A 40 0.04 -1.43 5.15
N VAL A 41 -1.22 -1.90 5.13
CA VAL A 41 -2.38 -1.07 4.75
C VAL A 41 -2.45 0.21 5.57
N GLU A 42 -2.24 0.13 6.88
CA GLU A 42 -2.31 1.29 7.77
C GLU A 42 -1.28 2.37 7.40
N CYS A 43 -0.02 1.98 7.19
CA CYS A 43 1.01 2.91 6.73
C CYS A 43 0.70 3.48 5.34
N CYS A 44 0.07 2.69 4.45
CA CYS A 44 -0.36 3.18 3.15
C CYS A 44 -1.46 4.23 3.26
N LEU A 45 -2.45 4.02 4.14
CA LEU A 45 -3.53 4.98 4.38
C LEU A 45 -2.99 6.30 4.95
N ILE A 46 -2.10 6.23 5.95
CA ILE A 46 -1.49 7.42 6.57
C ILE A 46 -0.65 8.20 5.55
N LYS A 47 0.05 7.50 4.65
CA LYS A 47 0.91 8.13 3.63
C LYS A 47 0.17 8.56 2.37
N GLY A 48 -1.13 8.27 2.25
CA GLY A 48 -1.91 8.53 1.04
C GLY A 48 -1.58 7.60 -0.14
N TYR A 49 -0.89 6.48 0.10
CA TYR A 49 -0.65 5.45 -0.94
C TYR A 49 -1.84 4.53 -1.16
N ALA A 50 -2.81 4.57 -0.23
CA ALA A 50 -4.07 3.88 -0.37
C ALA A 50 -5.20 4.76 0.18
N ALA A 51 -6.42 4.50 -0.29
CA ALA A 51 -7.63 5.02 0.31
C ALA A 51 -8.74 3.98 0.25
N HIS A 52 -9.72 4.13 1.13
CA HIS A 52 -10.98 3.45 0.97
C HIS A 52 -11.89 4.29 0.08
N VAL A 53 -12.27 3.74 -1.07
CA VAL A 53 -13.18 4.39 -2.02
C VAL A 53 -14.49 3.63 -2.08
N LYS A 54 -15.55 4.31 -2.50
CA LYS A 54 -16.87 3.68 -2.69
C LYS A 54 -17.04 3.30 -4.15
N GLU A 55 -17.09 2.00 -4.45
CA GLU A 55 -17.35 1.48 -5.79
C GLU A 55 -18.61 0.65 -5.78
N LYS A 56 -19.58 0.98 -6.65
CA LYS A 56 -20.87 0.28 -6.76
C LYS A 56 -21.60 0.09 -5.42
N GLY A 57 -21.42 1.02 -4.48
CA GLY A 57 -22.05 0.95 -3.15
C GLY A 57 -21.16 0.33 -2.06
N GLU A 58 -20.10 -0.37 -2.44
CA GLU A 58 -19.20 -1.07 -1.53
C GLU A 58 -17.94 -0.26 -1.21
N LYS A 59 -17.41 -0.44 0.00
CA LYS A 59 -16.16 0.19 0.43
C LYS A 59 -14.99 -0.72 0.05
N VAL A 60 -14.19 -0.29 -0.92
CA VAL A 60 -13.02 -1.03 -1.41
C VAL A 60 -11.73 -0.30 -1.04
N LEU A 61 -10.68 -1.05 -0.72
CA LEU A 61 -9.33 -0.52 -0.50
C LEU A 61 -8.58 -0.46 -1.83
N THR A 62 -8.19 0.73 -2.24
CA THR A 62 -7.50 0.98 -3.52
C THR A 62 -6.12 1.56 -3.25
N PHE A 63 -5.09 1.01 -3.91
CA PHE A 63 -3.72 1.54 -3.89
C PHE A 63 -3.48 2.45 -5.09
N PHE A 64 -2.78 3.57 -4.89
CA PHE A 64 -2.51 4.55 -5.93
C PHE A 64 -1.06 4.47 -6.44
N PRO A 65 -0.82 4.80 -7.73
CA PRO A 65 0.54 5.04 -8.21
C PRO A 65 1.12 6.28 -7.51
N SER A 66 2.34 6.17 -6.99
CA SER A 66 3.08 7.30 -6.46
C SER A 66 3.44 8.23 -7.61
N GLY A 67 2.65 9.27 -7.85
CA GLY A 67 2.90 10.20 -8.95
C GLY A 67 1.73 11.09 -9.39
N THR A 68 0.52 10.93 -8.87
CA THR A 68 -0.50 11.96 -9.05
C THR A 68 -0.43 12.89 -7.86
N ASP A 69 0.35 13.96 -8.06
CA ASP A 69 0.07 15.27 -7.48
C ASP A 69 -1.45 15.42 -7.36
N SER A 70 -1.92 15.60 -6.13
CA SER A 70 -3.28 16.00 -5.85
C SER A 70 -3.48 17.38 -6.45
N GLY A 71 -3.80 17.43 -7.74
CA GLY A 71 -4.36 18.60 -8.41
C GLY A 71 -5.70 18.90 -7.77
N SER A 72 -5.67 19.71 -6.74
CA SER A 72 -6.74 20.63 -6.43
C SER A 72 -6.95 21.54 -7.63
N GLU A 73 -8.09 21.41 -8.31
CA GLU A 73 -8.99 22.46 -8.84
C GLU A 73 -10.00 21.86 -9.83
#